data_AF-A0A554KAA3-F1
#
_entry.id   AF-A0A554KAA3-F1
#
_cell.length_a   1.000
_cell.length_b   1.000
_cell.length_c   1.000
_cell.angle_alpha   90.00
_cell.angle_beta   90.00
_cell.angle_gamma   90.00
#
_symmetry.space_group_name_H-M   'P 1'
#
loop_
_entity.id
_entity.type
_entity.pdbx_description
1 polymer ?
#
loop_
_entity_poly.entity_id
_entity_poly.type
_entity_poly.pdbx_seq_one_letter_code
_entity_poly.pdbx_strand_id
1 'polypeptide(L)'
;MNQPLFFCGLVALFWGGMGLVSRASGLNPGWVACMLGIGTLPLALTGAIGNPIPSTTALSVGLVAGILNGLGILAFGKIAAWQGIDISRLTPIAYGMIPVVVAVGAWLAFGEQFTTAKTVGLVAIVIGIYLLN
;
A
#
# COMPACT_ATOMS: atom_id res chain seq x y z
N MET A 1 -22.89 7.04 -5.62
CA MET A 1 -22.55 5.68 -5.13
C MET A 1 -21.30 5.80 -4.26
N ASN A 2 -21.45 5.96 -2.94
CA ASN A 2 -20.34 6.02 -1.99
C ASN A 2 -20.27 4.69 -1.23
N GLN A 3 -19.87 3.60 -1.89
CA GLN A 3 -19.69 2.32 -1.22
C GLN A 3 -18.20 2.12 -0.91
N PRO A 4 -17.77 2.05 0.36
CA PRO A 4 -16.36 1.85 0.73
C PRO A 4 -15.71 0.67 0.02
N LEU A 5 -16.45 -0.42 -0.20
CA LEU A 5 -15.98 -1.61 -0.92
C LEU A 5 -15.59 -1.34 -2.38
N PHE A 6 -16.28 -0.40 -3.04
CA PHE A 6 -15.92 0.01 -4.40
C PHE A 6 -14.53 0.65 -4.43
N PHE A 7 -14.24 1.54 -3.47
CA PHE A 7 -12.91 2.14 -3.35
C PHE A 7 -11.84 1.12 -2.97
N CYS A 8 -12.15 0.12 -2.13
CA CYS A 8 -11.23 -0.99 -1.88
C CYS A 8 -10.87 -1.73 -3.19
N GLY A 9 -11.84 -1.95 -4.07
CA GLY A 9 -11.61 -2.55 -5.39
C GLY A 9 -10.71 -1.70 -6.29
N LEU A 10 -10.95 -0.37 -6.33
CA LEU A 10 -10.08 0.55 -7.09
C LEU A 10 -8.65 0.56 -6.53
N VAL A 11 -8.49 0.59 -5.22
CA VAL A 11 -7.16 0.52 -4.57
C VAL A 11 -6.46 -0.77 -5.00
N ALA A 12 -7.13 -1.93 -4.90
CA ALA A 12 -6.56 -3.21 -5.31
C ALA A 12 -6.14 -3.22 -6.80
N LEU A 13 -6.98 -2.65 -7.68
CA LEU A 13 -6.68 -2.54 -9.11
C LEU A 13 -5.43 -1.68 -9.37
N PHE A 14 -5.37 -0.47 -8.83
CA PHE A 14 -4.28 0.46 -9.11
C PHE A 14 -2.98 0.05 -8.41
N TRP A 15 -3.03 -0.39 -7.15
CA TRP A 15 -1.86 -0.88 -6.45
C TRP A 15 -1.36 -2.22 -7.01
N GLY A 16 -2.26 -3.14 -7.35
CA GLY A 16 -1.91 -4.39 -8.04
C GLY A 16 -1.24 -4.14 -9.38
N GLY A 17 -1.85 -3.28 -10.21
CA GLY A 17 -1.33 -2.92 -11.52
C GLY A 17 0.01 -2.21 -11.48
N MET A 18 0.25 -1.37 -10.46
CA MET A 18 1.52 -0.64 -10.30
C MET A 18 2.74 -1.56 -10.31
N GLY A 19 2.69 -2.72 -9.64
CA GLY A 19 3.82 -3.67 -9.64
C GLY A 19 4.09 -4.31 -11.00
N LEU A 20 3.03 -4.60 -11.77
CA LEU A 20 3.16 -5.15 -13.12
C LEU A 20 3.76 -4.12 -14.07
N VAL A 21 3.26 -2.88 -14.05
CA VAL A 21 3.78 -1.77 -14.86
C VAL A 21 5.22 -1.42 -14.46
N SER A 22 5.51 -1.40 -13.15
CA SER A 22 6.86 -1.17 -12.65
C SER A 22 7.84 -2.22 -13.14
N ARG A 23 7.49 -3.51 -13.10
CA ARG A 23 8.35 -4.58 -13.63
C ARG A 23 8.54 -4.47 -15.14
N ALA A 24 7.46 -4.18 -15.87
CA ALA A 24 7.51 -4.01 -17.32
C ALA A 24 8.38 -2.81 -17.76
N SER A 25 8.51 -1.79 -16.92
CA SER A 25 9.33 -0.60 -17.22
C SER A 25 10.84 -0.89 -17.29
N GLY A 26 11.32 -1.99 -16.68
CA GLY A 26 12.75 -2.29 -16.58
C GLY A 26 13.55 -1.31 -15.70
N LEU A 27 12.89 -0.34 -15.04
CA LEU A 27 13.54 0.61 -14.15
C LEU A 27 14.04 -0.05 -12.88
N ASN A 28 15.17 0.42 -12.36
CA ASN A 28 15.63 0.02 -11.04
C ASN A 28 14.73 0.62 -9.93
N PRO A 29 14.78 0.08 -8.69
CA PRO A 29 13.88 0.51 -7.62
C PRO A 29 13.93 2.01 -7.28
N GLY A 30 15.12 2.63 -7.42
CA GLY A 30 15.28 4.07 -7.19
C GLY A 30 14.53 4.90 -8.24
N TRP A 31 14.68 4.56 -9.51
CA TRP A 31 13.96 5.23 -10.60
C TRP A 31 12.44 5.01 -10.54
N VAL A 32 11.99 3.82 -10.14
CA VAL A 32 10.56 3.56 -9.89
C VAL A 32 10.02 4.51 -8.83
N ALA A 33 10.73 4.68 -7.70
CA ALA A 33 10.33 5.60 -6.65
C ALA A 33 10.28 7.06 -7.15
N CYS A 34 11.26 7.49 -7.94
CA CYS A 34 11.26 8.82 -8.56
C CYS A 34 10.05 9.02 -9.49
N MET A 35 9.77 8.07 -10.39
CA MET A 35 8.65 8.17 -11.33
C MET A 35 7.30 8.15 -10.62
N LEU A 36 7.14 7.35 -9.57
CA LEU A 36 5.93 7.35 -8.76
C LEU A 36 5.76 8.68 -8.02
N GLY A 37 6.83 9.26 -7.46
CA GLY A 37 6.77 10.59 -6.85
C GLY A 37 6.32 11.67 -7.85
N ILE A 38 6.92 11.68 -9.05
CA ILE A 38 6.58 12.64 -10.11
C ILE A 38 5.13 12.45 -10.58
N GLY A 39 4.68 11.21 -10.78
CA GLY A 39 3.32 10.93 -11.26
C GLY A 39 2.24 11.18 -10.20
N THR A 40 2.55 10.98 -8.92
CA THR A 40 1.57 11.15 -7.84
C THR A 40 1.40 12.61 -7.40
N LEU A 41 2.43 13.44 -7.49
CA LEU A 41 2.36 14.83 -7.03
C LEU A 41 1.26 15.65 -7.73
N PRO A 42 1.14 15.68 -9.08
CA PRO A 42 0.07 16.41 -9.76
C PRO A 42 -1.33 15.92 -9.35
N LEU A 43 -1.50 14.60 -9.18
CA LEU A 43 -2.79 14.02 -8.75
C LEU A 43 -3.11 14.34 -7.29
N ALA A 44 -2.10 14.43 -6.42
CA ALA A 44 -2.29 14.87 -5.05
C ALA A 44 -2.72 16.35 -4.99
N LEU A 45 -2.14 17.19 -5.86
CA LEU A 45 -2.50 18.61 -5.94
C LEU A 45 -3.95 18.81 -6.40
N THR A 46 -4.44 18.03 -7.36
CA THR A 46 -5.85 18.13 -7.78
C THR A 46 -6.82 17.78 -6.65
N GLY A 47 -6.48 16.81 -5.80
CA GLY A 47 -7.26 16.46 -4.61
C GLY A 47 -7.24 17.53 -3.51
N ALA A 48 -6.22 18.40 -3.48
CA ALA A 48 -6.09 19.48 -2.51
C ALA A 48 -6.86 20.75 -2.89
N ILE A 49 -7.22 20.92 -4.18
CA ILE A 49 -7.93 22.12 -4.66
C ILE A 49 -9.28 22.26 -3.94
N GLY A 50 -9.54 23.46 -3.42
CA GLY A 50 -10.80 23.80 -2.74
C GLY A 50 -10.91 23.31 -1.29
N ASN A 51 -9.90 22.61 -0.78
CA ASN A 51 -9.85 22.18 0.63
C ASN A 51 -9.09 23.19 1.50
N PRO A 52 -9.47 23.35 2.79
CA PRO A 52 -8.74 24.23 3.70
C PRO A 52 -7.32 23.73 3.96
N ILE A 53 -6.40 24.67 4.23
CA ILE A 53 -5.01 24.33 4.59
C ILE A 53 -5.02 23.56 5.92
N PRO A 54 -4.42 22.36 5.98
CA PRO A 54 -4.37 21.57 7.22
C PRO A 54 -3.49 22.22 8.30
N SER A 55 -3.66 21.79 9.55
CA SER A 55 -2.77 22.20 10.65
C SER A 55 -1.35 21.67 10.47
N THR A 56 -0.36 22.35 11.07
CA THR A 56 1.04 21.91 11.04
C THR A 56 1.23 20.49 11.56
N THR A 57 0.50 20.10 12.60
CA THR A 57 0.52 18.73 13.12
C THR A 57 0.02 17.73 12.07
N ALA A 58 -1.11 18.01 11.42
CA ALA A 58 -1.63 17.14 10.37
C ALA A 58 -0.66 17.02 9.18
N LEU A 59 -0.02 18.12 8.79
CA LEU A 59 1.02 18.13 7.77
C LEU A 59 2.23 17.29 8.17
N SER A 60 2.70 17.40 9.42
CA SER A 60 3.85 16.62 9.89
C SER A 60 3.57 15.12 9.94
N VAL A 61 2.38 14.70 10.41
CA VAL A 61 1.98 13.29 10.43
C VAL A 61 1.78 12.77 9.01
N GLY A 62 1.17 13.58 8.13
CA GLY A 62 1.05 13.27 6.71
C GLY A 62 2.40 13.11 6.01
N LEU A 63 3.40 13.93 6.37
CA LEU A 63 4.76 13.80 5.86
C LEU A 63 5.40 12.47 6.30
N VAL A 64 5.22 12.07 7.56
CA VAL A 64 5.68 10.75 8.04
C VAL A 64 5.02 9.62 7.24
N ALA A 65 3.72 9.70 6.97
CA ALA A 65 3.03 8.73 6.11
C ALA A 65 3.61 8.70 4.69
N GLY A 66 3.95 9.86 4.11
CA GLY A 66 4.63 9.95 2.82
C GLY A 66 6.01 9.29 2.81
N ILE A 67 6.80 9.48 3.87
CA ILE A 67 8.12 8.84 4.03
C ILE A 67 7.95 7.31 4.11
N LEU A 68 7.02 6.82 4.94
CA LEU A 68 6.74 5.39 5.05
C LEU A 68 6.31 4.79 3.71
N ASN A 69 5.47 5.49 2.95
CA ASN A 69 5.08 5.07 1.61
C ASN A 69 6.28 5.02 0.65
N GLY A 70 7.16 6.03 0.67
CA GLY A 70 8.40 6.03 -0.13
C GLY A 70 9.32 4.86 0.19
N LEU A 71 9.51 4.54 1.47
CA LEU A 71 10.27 3.37 1.91
C LEU A 71 9.62 2.06 1.46
N GLY A 72 8.28 1.97 1.55
CA GLY A 72 7.50 0.85 1.05
C GLY A 72 7.68 0.65 -0.46
N ILE A 73 7.63 1.72 -1.25
CA ILE A 73 7.86 1.70 -2.70
C ILE A 73 9.28 1.21 -3.02
N LEU A 74 10.31 1.67 -2.30
CA LEU A 74 11.69 1.21 -2.50
C LEU A 74 11.83 -0.29 -2.20
N ALA A 75 11.22 -0.77 -1.12
CA ALA A 75 11.21 -2.20 -0.79
C ALA A 75 10.44 -3.01 -1.84
N PHE A 76 9.29 -2.52 -2.28
CA PHE A 76 8.47 -3.18 -3.29
C PHE A 76 9.14 -3.19 -4.67
N GLY A 77 9.86 -2.13 -5.05
CA GLY A 77 10.66 -2.11 -6.28
C GLY A 77 11.72 -3.22 -6.29
N LYS A 78 12.33 -3.52 -5.14
CA LYS A 78 13.26 -4.67 -5.03
C LYS A 78 12.54 -6.01 -5.22
N ILE A 79 11.32 -6.15 -4.70
CA ILE A 79 10.48 -7.33 -4.93
C ILE A 79 10.14 -7.48 -6.42
N ALA A 80 9.70 -6.38 -7.06
CA ALA A 80 9.31 -6.40 -8.48
C ALA A 80 10.48 -6.77 -9.40
N ALA A 81 11.68 -6.32 -9.08
CA ALA A 81 12.93 -6.63 -9.79
C ALA A 81 13.55 -7.98 -9.42
N TRP A 82 12.98 -8.72 -8.45
CA TRP A 82 13.52 -10.00 -8.01
C TRP A 82 13.41 -11.06 -9.11
N GLN A 83 14.51 -11.76 -9.39
CA GLN A 83 14.59 -12.77 -10.46
C GLN A 83 14.56 -14.22 -9.98
N GLY A 84 14.55 -14.47 -8.66
CA GLY A 84 14.58 -15.83 -8.11
C GLY A 84 13.22 -16.44 -7.74
N ILE A 85 12.16 -15.63 -7.69
CA ILE A 85 10.81 -16.04 -7.29
C ILE A 85 9.82 -15.25 -8.15
N ASP A 86 8.72 -15.90 -8.55
CA ASP A 86 7.69 -15.27 -9.36
C ASP A 86 7.06 -14.06 -8.66
N ILE A 87 6.82 -12.99 -9.42
CA ILE A 87 6.13 -11.80 -8.91
C ILE A 87 4.68 -12.10 -8.50
N SER A 88 4.05 -13.09 -9.15
CA SER A 88 2.73 -13.60 -8.78
C SER A 88 2.71 -14.28 -7.41
N ARG A 89 3.88 -14.59 -6.85
CA ARG A 89 4.05 -15.14 -5.51
C ARG A 89 4.43 -14.05 -4.50
N LEU A 90 5.46 -13.27 -4.81
CA LEU A 90 5.97 -12.25 -3.87
C LEU A 90 4.99 -11.09 -3.64
N THR A 91 4.30 -10.62 -4.69
CA THR A 91 3.39 -9.48 -4.58
C THR A 91 2.18 -9.79 -3.70
N PRO A 92 1.47 -10.94 -3.87
CA PRO A 92 0.39 -11.29 -2.96
C PRO A 92 0.84 -11.52 -1.52
N ILE A 93 2.04 -12.06 -1.28
CA ILE A 93 2.61 -12.16 0.07
C ILE A 93 2.77 -10.76 0.68
N ALA A 94 3.41 -9.83 -0.03
CA ALA A 94 3.60 -8.46 0.44
C ALA A 94 2.25 -7.77 0.74
N TYR A 95 1.27 -7.90 -0.16
CA TYR A 95 -0.06 -7.32 0.04
C TYR A 95 -0.90 -8.03 1.10
N GLY A 96 -0.70 -9.33 1.32
CA GLY A 96 -1.31 -10.06 2.42
C GLY A 96 -0.78 -9.64 3.78
N MET A 97 0.48 -9.19 3.87
CA MET A 97 1.04 -8.69 5.14
C MET A 97 0.46 -7.33 5.56
N ILE A 98 0.05 -6.49 4.60
CA ILE A 98 -0.53 -5.16 4.86
C ILE A 98 -1.72 -5.22 5.84
N PRO A 99 -2.80 -6.00 5.60
CA PRO A 99 -3.95 -6.02 6.51
C PRO A 99 -3.60 -6.50 7.92
N VAL A 100 -2.58 -7.35 8.09
CA VAL A 100 -2.07 -7.75 9.42
C VAL A 100 -1.48 -6.54 10.14
N VAL A 101 -0.58 -5.81 9.49
CA VAL A 101 0.04 -4.61 10.05
C VAL A 101 -1.00 -3.53 10.34
N VAL A 102 -1.95 -3.30 9.41
CA VAL A 102 -3.02 -2.31 9.57
C VAL A 102 -3.94 -2.67 10.72
N ALA A 103 -4.36 -3.93 10.86
CA ALA A 103 -5.26 -4.33 11.95
C ALA A 103 -4.61 -4.15 13.34
N VAL A 104 -3.35 -4.56 13.48
CA VAL A 104 -2.59 -4.36 14.74
C VAL A 104 -2.37 -2.88 15.00
N GLY A 105 -1.96 -2.11 13.99
CA GLY A 105 -1.76 -0.67 14.10
C GLY A 105 -3.04 0.07 14.48
N ALA A 106 -4.18 -0.30 13.88
CA ALA A 106 -5.46 0.32 14.18
C ALA A 106 -5.95 0.01 15.59
N TRP A 107 -5.71 -1.21 16.07
CA TRP A 107 -5.97 -1.57 17.47
C TRP A 107 -5.12 -0.74 18.43
N LEU A 108 -3.81 -0.60 18.17
CA LEU A 108 -2.90 0.13 19.05
C LEU A 108 -3.11 1.65 19.02
N ALA A 109 -3.31 2.23 17.84
CA ALA A 109 -3.36 3.68 17.65
C ALA A 109 -4.76 4.27 17.85
N PHE A 110 -5.81 3.51 17.50
CA PHE A 110 -7.19 4.00 17.51
C PHE A 110 -8.12 3.21 18.43
N GLY A 111 -7.62 2.17 19.12
CA GLY A 111 -8.42 1.35 20.03
C GLY A 111 -9.48 0.49 19.33
N GLU A 112 -9.31 0.21 18.02
CA GLU A 112 -10.26 -0.61 17.28
C GLU A 112 -10.35 -2.04 17.84
N GLN A 113 -11.57 -2.55 17.99
CA GLN A 113 -11.76 -3.92 18.48
C GLN A 113 -11.45 -4.97 17.41
N PHE A 114 -10.79 -6.04 17.84
CA PHE A 114 -10.68 -7.29 17.11
C PHE A 114 -11.97 -8.11 17.28
N THR A 115 -12.86 -8.00 16.30
CA THR A 115 -14.03 -8.88 16.25
C THR A 115 -13.62 -10.29 15.82
N THR A 116 -14.46 -11.28 16.12
CA THR A 116 -14.26 -12.66 15.65
C THR A 116 -14.09 -12.70 14.13
N ALA A 117 -14.91 -11.95 13.38
CA ALA A 117 -14.83 -11.88 11.92
C ALA A 117 -13.48 -11.30 11.43
N LYS A 118 -12.99 -10.21 12.02
CA LYS A 118 -11.66 -9.66 11.69
C LYS A 118 -10.56 -10.67 11.97
N THR A 119 -10.64 -11.36 13.12
CA THR A 119 -9.64 -12.35 13.54
C THR A 119 -9.59 -13.54 12.58
N VAL A 120 -10.74 -14.11 12.23
CA VAL A 120 -10.84 -15.21 11.25
C VAL A 120 -10.29 -14.77 9.89
N GLY A 121 -10.63 -13.56 9.44
CA GLY A 121 -10.09 -13.00 8.19
C GLY A 121 -8.56 -12.89 8.20
N LEU A 122 -7.97 -12.38 9.28
CA LEU A 122 -6.52 -12.27 9.41
C LEU A 122 -5.82 -13.64 9.45
N VAL A 123 -6.40 -14.62 10.15
CA VAL A 123 -5.88 -16.00 10.15
C VAL A 123 -5.92 -16.60 8.74
N ALA A 124 -7.01 -16.41 8.00
CA ALA A 124 -7.13 -16.87 6.62
C ALA A 124 -6.08 -16.23 5.70
N ILE A 125 -5.76 -14.94 5.91
CA ILE A 125 -4.70 -14.25 5.17
C ILE A 125 -3.33 -14.85 5.49
N VAL A 126 -3.01 -15.09 6.76
CA VAL A 126 -1.74 -15.71 7.18
C VAL A 126 -1.59 -17.11 6.59
N ILE A 127 -2.67 -17.91 6.58
CA ILE A 127 -2.69 -19.23 5.93
C ILE A 127 -2.45 -19.07 4.43
N GLY A 128 -3.13 -18.13 3.77
CA GLY A 128 -2.95 -17.86 2.34
C GLY A 128 -1.51 -17.47 2.00
N ILE A 129 -0.87 -16.63 2.81
CA ILE A 129 0.55 -16.25 2.66
C ILE A 129 1.45 -17.49 2.80
N TYR A 130 1.19 -18.33 3.80
CA TYR A 130 1.96 -19.56 4.02
C TYR A 130 1.86 -20.52 2.83
N LEU A 131 0.67 -20.69 2.25
CA LEU A 131 0.45 -21.56 1.09
C LEU A 131 1.06 -21.01 -0.20
N LEU A 132 1.30 -19.70 -0.27
CA LEU A 132 2.02 -19.06 -1.36
C LEU A 132 3.54 -19.12 -1.16
N ASN A 133 4.06 -19.61 -0.04
CA ASN A 133 5.49 -19.85 0.16
C ASN A 133 5.91 -21.24 -0.35
#